data_AF-A0A2I0M3L0-F1
#
_entry.id   AF-A0A2I0M3L0-F1
#
_cell.length_a   1.000
_cell.length_b   1.000
_cell.length_c   1.000
_cell.angle_alpha   90.00
_cell.angle_beta   90.00
_cell.angle_gamma   90.00
#
_symmetry.space_group_name_H-M   'P 1'
#
loop_
_entity.id
_entity.type
_entity.pdbx_description
1 polymer ?
#
loop_
_entity_poly.entity_id
_entity_poly.type
_entity_poly.pdbx_seq_one_letter_code
_entity_poly.pdbx_strand_id
1 'polypeptide(L)'
;MRRPALLCAPCAAPAVGHLRCPARLCDVLRGSAAVTRCAAPAVPSPRSCQPNGANEEALRCEIEELKQKDLALDQEITQLLSEGYSVEELEKHISLLHEYNDIKDAGQMLLGKLAVIRGVTTKQLYPEYDLELSD
;
A
#
# COMPACT_ATOMS: atom_id res chain seq x y z
N MET A 1 31.66 -13.04 30.66
CA MET A 1 31.05 -13.51 29.40
C MET A 1 29.85 -14.39 29.74
N ARG A 2 28.65 -13.80 29.82
CA ARG A 2 27.41 -14.56 30.04
C ARG A 2 26.40 -14.12 28.96
N ARG A 3 26.22 -14.98 27.96
CA ARG A 3 25.07 -14.92 27.05
C ARG A 3 23.90 -15.64 27.75
N PRO A 4 22.69 -15.09 27.76
CA PRO A 4 21.52 -15.81 28.26
C PRO A 4 20.99 -16.80 27.21
N ALA A 5 20.37 -17.84 27.74
CA ALA A 5 19.72 -18.93 27.02
C ALA A 5 18.50 -18.43 26.22
N LEU A 6 18.38 -18.91 24.98
CA LEU A 6 17.14 -18.87 24.22
C LEU A 6 16.21 -19.97 24.75
N LEU A 7 15.17 -19.59 25.48
CA LEU A 7 13.96 -20.42 25.61
C LEU A 7 12.86 -19.82 24.74
N CYS A 8 12.28 -20.68 23.90
CA CYS A 8 11.15 -20.38 23.04
C CYS A 8 9.80 -20.52 23.78
N ALA A 9 8.87 -19.65 23.37
CA ALA A 9 7.40 -19.80 23.28
C ALA A 9 6.57 -19.65 24.58
N PRO A 10 5.30 -19.15 24.53
CA PRO A 10 4.36 -19.35 23.41
C PRO A 10 3.43 -18.18 22.98
N CYS A 11 2.83 -18.42 21.81
CA CYS A 11 1.61 -17.90 21.17
C CYS A 11 0.80 -16.78 21.84
N ALA A 12 0.57 -15.72 21.07
CA ALA A 12 -0.74 -15.09 20.95
C ALA A 12 -0.95 -14.65 19.48
N ALA A 13 -1.93 -15.24 18.80
CA ALA A 13 -2.50 -14.72 17.55
C ALA A 13 -3.66 -13.76 17.90
N PRO A 14 -3.96 -12.74 17.08
CA PRO A 14 -4.95 -12.91 15.99
C PRO A 14 -4.55 -12.12 14.71
N ALA A 15 -4.67 -12.71 13.52
CA ALA A 15 -5.82 -12.77 12.61
C ALA A 15 -5.79 -11.68 11.51
N VAL A 16 -5.86 -12.17 10.26
CA VAL A 16 -6.17 -11.50 8.97
C VAL A 16 -5.09 -10.56 8.41
N GLY A 17 -4.43 -10.81 7.28
CA GLY A 17 -4.46 -11.91 6.32
C GLY A 17 -4.16 -11.39 4.92
N HIS A 18 -2.96 -11.59 4.38
CA HIS A 18 -2.75 -11.65 2.92
C HIS A 18 -1.35 -12.14 2.53
N LEU A 19 -1.31 -12.80 1.37
CA LEU A 19 -0.20 -13.31 0.57
C LEU A 19 0.30 -14.74 0.86
N ARG A 20 -0.24 -15.65 0.04
CA ARG A 20 0.09 -17.07 -0.08
C ARG A 20 1.28 -17.21 -1.04
N CYS A 21 2.49 -17.38 -0.52
CA CYS A 21 3.64 -17.82 -1.31
C CYS A 21 3.52 -19.33 -1.62
N PRO A 22 3.66 -19.79 -2.88
CA PRO A 22 3.66 -21.21 -3.20
C PRO A 22 4.97 -21.87 -2.77
N ALA A 23 4.84 -22.95 -2.01
CA ALA A 23 5.94 -23.76 -1.54
C ALA A 23 6.39 -24.77 -2.60
N ARG A 24 7.72 -24.84 -2.78
CA ARG A 24 8.53 -26.04 -3.05
C ARG A 24 8.64 -26.52 -4.50
N LEU A 25 9.53 -25.83 -5.21
CA LEU A 25 10.54 -26.45 -6.05
C LEU A 25 11.58 -27.17 -5.15
N CYS A 26 12.26 -28.18 -5.73
CA CYS A 26 13.46 -28.90 -5.29
C CYS A 26 13.41 -29.82 -4.05
N ASP A 27 13.07 -31.10 -4.29
CA ASP A 27 13.77 -32.24 -3.68
C ASP A 27 14.29 -33.15 -4.82
N VAL A 28 15.62 -33.18 -4.98
CA VAL A 28 16.35 -34.02 -5.93
C VAL A 28 17.23 -34.97 -5.12
N LEU A 29 17.25 -36.24 -5.58
CA LEU A 29 18.14 -37.35 -5.23
C LEU A 29 17.66 -38.29 -4.10
N ARG A 30 17.21 -39.49 -4.48
CA ARG A 30 18.00 -40.73 -4.35
C ARG A 30 17.28 -41.98 -4.93
N GLY A 31 17.87 -42.54 -5.99
CA GLY A 31 18.21 -43.97 -6.07
C GLY A 31 17.16 -45.06 -6.39
N SER A 32 17.41 -45.71 -7.53
CA SER A 32 17.41 -47.17 -7.77
C SER A 32 16.19 -47.86 -8.40
N ALA A 33 16.44 -48.31 -9.64
CA ALA A 33 16.13 -49.61 -10.25
C ALA A 33 14.74 -50.26 -10.03
N ALA A 34 13.97 -50.33 -11.11
CA ALA A 34 13.43 -51.58 -11.64
C ALA A 34 12.73 -51.33 -12.98
N VAL A 35 13.21 -52.01 -14.03
CA VAL A 35 12.56 -52.11 -15.33
C VAL A 35 11.35 -53.04 -15.19
N THR A 36 10.15 -52.51 -15.40
CA THR A 36 8.96 -53.33 -15.67
C THR A 36 8.18 -52.68 -16.80
N ARG A 37 7.99 -53.44 -17.88
CA ARG A 37 7.19 -53.05 -19.05
C ARG A 37 5.72 -52.98 -18.63
N CYS A 38 5.12 -51.80 -18.70
CA CYS A 38 3.67 -51.65 -18.70
C CYS A 38 3.21 -51.34 -20.13
N ALA A 39 2.32 -52.17 -20.65
CA ALA A 39 1.68 -51.98 -21.94
C ALA A 39 0.94 -50.64 -21.97
N ALA A 40 1.20 -49.83 -22.99
CA ALA A 40 0.51 -48.57 -23.20
C ALA A 40 -0.97 -48.81 -23.54
N PRO A 41 -1.95 -48.20 -22.86
CA PRO A 41 -3.27 -48.04 -23.44
C PRO A 41 -3.16 -46.99 -24.57
N ALA A 42 -3.67 -47.32 -25.75
CA ALA A 42 -3.74 -46.40 -26.87
C ALA A 42 -4.54 -45.15 -26.46
N VAL A 43 -3.86 -44.01 -26.34
CA VAL A 43 -4.51 -42.71 -26.19
C VAL A 43 -4.93 -42.26 -27.60
N PRO A 44 -6.23 -42.10 -27.90
CA PRO A 44 -6.61 -41.48 -29.16
C PRO A 44 -6.31 -39.98 -29.06
N SER A 45 -5.24 -39.53 -29.73
CA SER A 45 -5.13 -38.15 -30.21
C SER A 45 -5.87 -38.01 -31.55
N PRO A 46 -6.17 -36.80 -32.05
CA PRO A 46 -6.68 -35.61 -31.40
C PRO A 46 -8.02 -35.22 -32.08
N ARG A 47 -9.11 -35.05 -31.34
CA ARG A 47 -10.31 -34.41 -31.91
C ARG A 47 -10.18 -32.90 -31.75
N SER A 48 -9.79 -32.25 -32.85
CA SER A 48 -10.11 -30.86 -33.10
C SER A 48 -11.63 -30.66 -33.11
N CYS A 49 -12.03 -29.40 -32.97
CA CYS A 49 -13.37 -28.81 -33.19
C CYS A 49 -14.07 -28.30 -31.90
N GLN A 50 -13.58 -27.12 -31.50
CA GLN A 50 -14.22 -25.92 -30.94
C GLN A 50 -15.73 -25.86 -30.65
N PRO A 51 -16.11 -24.97 -29.71
CA PRO A 51 -16.54 -23.63 -30.11
C PRO A 51 -15.78 -22.54 -29.32
N ASN A 52 -14.72 -21.95 -29.89
CA ASN A 52 -14.03 -20.79 -29.27
C ASN A 52 -14.50 -19.44 -29.81
N GLY A 53 -15.37 -19.40 -30.84
CA GLY A 53 -15.89 -18.15 -31.40
C GLY A 53 -16.59 -17.30 -30.34
N ALA A 54 -17.61 -17.85 -29.68
CA ALA A 54 -18.37 -17.11 -28.65
C ALA A 54 -17.49 -16.58 -27.51
N ASN A 55 -16.38 -17.26 -27.21
CA ASN A 55 -15.40 -16.80 -26.21
C ASN A 55 -14.53 -15.66 -26.76
N GLU A 56 -14.13 -15.72 -28.03
CA GLU A 56 -13.38 -14.66 -28.70
C GLU A 56 -14.23 -13.40 -28.90
N GLU A 57 -15.50 -13.53 -29.29
CA GLU A 57 -16.41 -12.39 -29.37
C GLU A 57 -16.73 -11.79 -27.99
N ALA A 58 -16.92 -12.61 -26.96
CA ALA A 58 -17.08 -12.12 -25.59
C ALA A 58 -15.83 -11.35 -25.11
N LEU A 59 -14.64 -11.88 -25.38
CA LEU A 59 -13.37 -11.20 -25.06
C LEU A 59 -13.21 -9.89 -25.85
N ARG A 60 -13.62 -9.84 -27.12
CA ARG A 60 -13.60 -8.60 -27.91
C ARG A 60 -14.56 -7.55 -27.34
N CYS A 61 -15.77 -7.95 -26.94
CA CYS A 61 -16.70 -7.05 -26.26
C CYS A 61 -16.12 -6.52 -24.94
N GLU A 62 -15.51 -7.38 -24.13
CA GLU A 62 -14.87 -6.99 -22.87
C GLU A 62 -13.71 -6.00 -23.08
N ILE A 63 -12.89 -6.22 -24.11
CA ILE A 63 -11.82 -5.29 -24.49
C ILE A 63 -12.39 -3.91 -24.87
N GLU A 64 -13.47 -3.87 -25.65
CA GLU A 64 -14.10 -2.60 -26.04
C GLU A 64 -14.75 -1.90 -24.84
N GLU A 65 -15.39 -2.63 -23.92
CA GLU A 65 -15.90 -2.06 -22.68
C GLU A 65 -14.78 -1.49 -21.79
N LEU A 66 -13.65 -2.19 -21.67
CA LEU A 66 -12.50 -1.72 -20.91
C LEU A 66 -11.91 -0.45 -21.53
N LYS A 67 -11.76 -0.39 -22.86
CA LYS A 67 -11.31 0.82 -23.54
C LYS A 67 -12.26 2.00 -23.34
N GLN A 68 -13.57 1.76 -23.34
CA GLN A 68 -14.56 2.81 -23.06
C GLN A 68 -14.42 3.33 -21.62
N LYS A 69 -14.18 2.44 -20.65
CA LYS A 69 -13.92 2.82 -19.26
C LYS A 69 -12.62 3.62 -19.13
N ASP A 70 -11.54 3.19 -19.78
CA ASP A 70 -10.27 3.92 -19.80
C ASP A 70 -10.47 5.34 -20.35
N LEU A 71 -11.17 5.47 -21.49
CA LEU A 71 -11.46 6.79 -22.09
C LEU A 71 -12.31 7.68 -21.19
N ALA A 72 -13.29 7.12 -20.48
CA ALA A 72 -14.10 7.88 -19.52
C ALA A 72 -13.26 8.37 -18.34
N LEU A 73 -12.38 7.50 -17.80
CA LEU A 73 -11.47 7.85 -16.71
C LEU A 73 -10.45 8.92 -17.14
N ASP A 74 -9.90 8.83 -18.36
CA ASP A 74 -8.99 9.85 -18.91
C ASP A 74 -9.69 11.22 -19.04
N GLN A 75 -10.97 11.24 -19.38
CA GLN A 75 -11.77 12.48 -19.44
C GLN A 75 -11.98 13.06 -18.04
N GLU A 76 -12.32 12.23 -17.05
CA GLU A 76 -12.45 12.67 -15.64
C GLU A 76 -11.12 13.23 -15.10
N ILE A 77 -9.99 12.55 -15.38
CA ILE A 77 -8.65 13.02 -15.00
C ILE A 77 -8.36 14.39 -15.65
N THR A 78 -8.64 14.53 -16.93
CA THR A 78 -8.40 15.79 -17.66
C THR A 78 -9.26 16.93 -17.10
N GLN A 79 -10.52 16.64 -16.76
CA GLN A 79 -11.42 17.61 -16.14
C GLN A 79 -10.87 18.08 -14.79
N LEU A 80 -10.49 17.17 -13.90
CA LEU A 80 -9.94 17.49 -12.58
C LEU A 80 -8.65 18.33 -12.69
N LEU A 81 -7.77 17.99 -13.63
CA LEU A 81 -6.56 18.78 -13.89
C LEU A 81 -6.90 20.18 -14.44
N SER A 82 -7.93 20.31 -15.28
CA SER A 82 -8.37 21.61 -15.81
C SER A 82 -9.03 22.51 -14.75
N GLU A 83 -9.66 21.91 -13.74
CA GLU A 83 -10.19 22.59 -12.55
C GLU A 83 -9.07 23.03 -11.59
N GLY A 84 -7.81 22.65 -11.87
CA GLY A 84 -6.63 23.06 -11.11
C GLY A 84 -6.26 22.10 -9.97
N TYR A 85 -6.93 20.96 -9.85
CA TYR A 85 -6.57 19.95 -8.85
C TYR A 85 -5.30 19.21 -9.29
N SER A 86 -4.15 19.68 -8.82
CA SER A 86 -2.87 18.98 -8.99
C SER A 86 -2.43 18.30 -7.68
N VAL A 87 -1.98 17.06 -7.79
CA VAL A 87 -1.44 16.30 -6.64
C VAL A 87 -0.23 17.02 -6.05
N GLU A 88 0.59 17.65 -6.90
CA GLU A 88 1.76 18.41 -6.49
C GLU A 88 1.41 19.64 -5.63
N GLU A 89 0.32 20.33 -5.93
CA GLU A 89 -0.15 21.45 -5.12
C GLU A 89 -0.65 20.98 -3.75
N LEU A 90 -1.34 19.84 -3.70
CA LEU A 90 -1.78 19.25 -2.44
C LEU A 90 -0.60 18.85 -1.56
N GLU A 91 0.41 18.19 -2.12
CA GLU A 91 1.65 17.83 -1.40
C GLU A 91 2.39 19.06 -0.88
N LYS A 92 2.42 20.15 -1.66
CA LYS A 92 3.00 21.44 -1.22
C LYS A 92 2.23 22.02 -0.03
N HIS A 93 0.90 22.01 -0.08
CA HIS A 93 0.08 22.51 1.03
C HIS A 93 0.23 21.66 2.30
N ILE A 94 0.30 20.33 2.17
CA ILE A 94 0.58 19.43 3.29
C ILE A 94 1.95 19.73 3.91
N SER A 95 2.96 19.94 3.08
CA SER A 95 4.32 20.27 3.53
C SER A 95 4.36 21.60 4.28
N LEU A 96 3.71 22.64 3.74
CA LEU A 96 3.63 23.95 4.39
C LEU A 96 2.88 23.89 5.72
N LEU A 97 1.84 23.06 5.83
CA LEU A 97 1.11 22.89 7.08
C LEU A 97 1.98 22.22 8.16
N HIS A 98 2.79 21.23 7.78
CA HIS A 98 3.75 20.61 8.70
C HIS A 98 4.82 21.61 9.13
N GLU A 99 5.41 22.36 8.21
CA GLU A 99 6.40 23.38 8.53
C GLU A 99 5.84 24.47 9.46
N TYR A 100 4.61 24.94 9.19
CA TYR A 100 3.91 25.89 10.06
C TYR A 100 3.71 25.31 11.46
N ASN A 101 3.21 24.08 11.57
CA ASN A 101 2.97 23.44 12.86
C ASN A 101 4.27 23.22 13.64
N ASP A 102 5.36 22.81 12.97
CA ASP A 102 6.67 22.63 13.60
C ASP A 102 7.19 23.95 14.20
N ILE A 103 7.07 25.05 13.47
CA ILE A 103 7.45 26.39 13.94
C ILE A 103 6.52 26.84 15.08
N LYS A 104 5.21 26.65 14.95
CA LYS A 104 4.20 26.98 15.97
C LYS A 104 4.50 26.23 17.28
N ASP A 105 4.76 24.93 17.21
CA ASP A 105 5.06 24.09 18.37
C ASP A 105 6.38 24.47 19.04
N ALA A 106 7.41 24.78 18.25
CA ALA A 106 8.68 25.29 18.77
C ALA A 106 8.50 26.64 19.47
N GLY A 107 7.75 27.57 18.87
CA GLY A 107 7.41 28.87 19.46
C GLY A 107 6.64 28.71 20.76
N GLN A 108 5.64 27.84 20.77
CA GLN A 108 4.81 27.57 21.94
C GLN A 108 5.59 26.92 23.08
N MET A 109 6.53 26.02 22.76
CA MET A 109 7.46 25.44 23.73
C MET A 109 8.34 26.52 24.37
N LEU A 110 8.87 27.46 23.57
CA LEU A 110 9.68 28.56 24.07
C LEU A 110 8.87 29.51 24.95
N LEU A 111 7.65 29.87 24.52
CA LEU A 111 6.71 30.66 25.32
C LEU A 111 6.37 29.99 26.64
N GLY A 112 6.14 28.66 26.65
CA GLY A 112 5.91 27.88 27.86
C GLY A 112 7.09 27.96 28.84
N LYS A 113 8.32 27.82 28.34
CA LYS A 113 9.53 27.97 29.18
C LYS A 113 9.70 29.39 29.70
N LEU A 114 9.44 30.38 28.86
CA LEU A 114 9.52 31.80 29.24
C LEU A 114 8.50 32.16 30.33
N ALA A 115 7.27 31.67 30.19
CA ALA A 115 6.20 31.85 31.18
C ALA A 115 6.62 31.32 32.55
N VAL A 116 7.21 30.11 32.59
CA VAL A 116 7.75 29.51 33.83
C VAL A 116 8.85 30.37 34.46
N ILE A 117 9.79 30.87 33.66
CA ILE A 117 10.90 31.71 34.17
C ILE A 117 10.37 33.03 34.73
N ARG A 118 9.39 33.64 34.07
CA ARG A 118 8.78 34.91 34.49
C ARG A 118 7.73 34.74 35.60
N GLY A 119 7.32 33.51 35.91
CA GLY A 119 6.25 33.24 36.87
C GLY A 119 4.87 33.72 36.42
N VAL A 120 4.67 33.91 35.11
CA VAL A 120 3.40 34.33 34.51
C VAL A 120 2.76 33.17 33.76
N THR A 121 1.49 33.29 33.43
CA THR A 121 0.83 32.30 32.57
C THR A 121 1.13 32.56 31.10
N THR A 122 1.14 31.53 30.27
CA THR A 122 1.42 31.68 28.83
C THR A 122 0.45 32.67 28.18
N LYS A 123 -0.83 32.67 28.57
CA LYS A 123 -1.86 33.60 28.06
C LYS A 123 -1.53 35.08 28.30
N GLN A 124 -0.81 35.41 29.37
CA GLN A 124 -0.41 36.79 29.67
C GLN A 124 0.70 37.29 28.74
N LEU A 125 1.47 36.39 28.13
CA LEU A 125 2.52 36.74 27.18
C LEU A 125 2.00 36.98 25.77
N TYR A 126 0.80 36.49 25.41
CA TYR A 126 0.27 36.59 24.05
C TYR A 126 0.15 38.04 23.55
N PRO A 127 -0.40 38.99 24.34
CA PRO A 127 -0.45 40.39 23.93
C PRO A 127 0.92 41.07 23.81
N GLU A 128 1.96 40.57 24.52
CA GLU A 128 3.32 41.13 24.44
C GLU A 128 4.02 40.78 23.13
N TYR A 129 3.65 39.63 22.54
CA TYR A 129 4.25 39.10 21.31
C TYR A 129 3.32 39.18 20.09
N ASP A 130 2.25 39.96 20.18
CA ASP A 130 1.25 40.14 19.12
C ASP A 130 0.62 38.81 18.66
N LEU A 131 0.42 37.90 19.61
CA LEU A 131 -0.21 36.60 19.38
C LEU A 131 -1.70 36.68 19.67
N GLU A 132 -2.52 36.34 18.69
CA GLU A 132 -3.95 36.13 18.88
C GLU A 132 -4.23 34.74 19.43
N LEU A 133 -5.33 34.58 20.19
CA LEU A 133 -5.81 33.27 20.67
C LEU A 133 -6.72 32.57 19.64
N SER A 134 -6.99 33.23 18.51
CA SER A 134 -7.72 32.70 17.37
C SER A 134 -6.76 31.92 16.47
N ASP A 135 -6.97 30.62 16.37
CA ASP A 135 -6.43 29.79 15.28
C ASP A 135 -7.32 29.89 14.03
#